data_AF-A0A0P1F7P8-F1
#
_entry.id   AF-A0A0P1F7P8-F1
#
_cell.length_a   1.000
_cell.length_b   1.000
_cell.length_c   1.000
_cell.angle_alpha   90.00
_cell.angle_beta   90.00
_cell.angle_gamma   90.00
#
_symmetry.space_group_name_H-M   'P 1'
#
loop_
_entity.id
_entity.type
_entity.pdbx_description
1 polymer ?
#
loop_
_entity_poly.entity_id
_entity_poly.type
_entity_poly.pdbx_seq_one_letter_code
_entity_poly.pdbx_strand_id
1 'polypeptide(L)'
;MTPARTISGADGVGGASSWRPAHAYVPGRTPRHGDTLFDPIKATVPADIAALPDSQAWRVGLDFLTEGYFWEAHELLESVWMVCPPNSAERRLVQAIIQYANAGLKRKMDRPAAATRLLGLAEGLGKDAFGRGGEVILGLRRDDLVRIAKTVSVPQSVNRSAI
;
A
#
# COMPACT_ATOMS: atom_id res chain seq x y z
N MET A 1 11.38 44.00 41.05
CA MET A 1 12.11 44.72 40.00
C MET A 1 12.66 43.67 39.05
N THR A 2 12.32 43.80 37.75
CA THR A 2 12.69 42.96 36.58
C THR A 2 11.81 41.70 36.33
N PRO A 3 11.36 41.44 35.07
CA PRO A 3 9.97 41.01 34.80
C PRO A 3 9.80 39.70 33.99
N ALA A 4 8.52 39.32 33.84
CA ALA A 4 7.82 38.67 32.72
C ALA A 4 8.49 37.53 31.92
N ARG A 5 7.77 36.41 31.82
CA ARG A 5 7.68 35.66 30.56
C ARG A 5 6.23 35.26 30.28
N THR A 6 5.61 36.04 29.42
CA THR A 6 4.40 35.68 28.68
C THR A 6 4.71 34.44 27.84
N ILE A 7 3.96 33.35 28.02
CA ILE A 7 3.86 32.29 27.03
C ILE A 7 2.57 32.52 26.24
N SER A 8 2.74 33.09 25.05
CA SER A 8 1.75 33.09 23.97
C SER A 8 2.19 32.06 22.93
N GLY A 9 1.24 31.36 22.32
CA GLY A 9 1.46 30.36 21.27
C GLY A 9 0.51 29.18 21.46
N ALA A 10 -0.78 29.33 21.16
CA ALA A 10 -1.37 29.20 19.83
C ALA A 10 -1.50 27.73 19.38
N ASP A 11 -2.74 27.23 19.51
CA ASP A 11 -3.49 26.53 18.46
C ASP A 11 -2.81 25.36 17.76
N GLY A 12 -3.00 24.17 18.33
CA GLY A 12 -2.82 22.90 17.63
C GLY A 12 -3.91 22.69 16.60
N VAL A 13 -3.71 23.25 15.39
CA VAL A 13 -4.46 22.84 14.20
C VAL A 13 -3.85 21.53 13.69
N GLY A 14 -4.64 20.46 13.68
CA GLY A 14 -4.25 19.15 13.17
C GLY A 14 -3.75 19.23 11.73
N GLY A 15 -2.43 19.13 11.56
CA GLY A 15 -1.79 19.10 10.25
C GLY A 15 -2.06 17.78 9.55
N ALA A 16 -2.44 17.84 8.28
CA ALA A 16 -2.43 16.68 7.40
C ALA A 16 -1.08 15.96 7.55
N SER A 17 -1.12 14.65 7.80
CA SER A 17 0.09 13.87 8.03
C SER A 17 1.10 14.08 6.89
N SER A 18 2.29 14.61 7.19
CA SER A 18 3.32 14.99 6.20
C SER A 18 3.73 13.85 5.25
N TRP A 19 3.44 12.60 5.63
CA TRP A 19 3.73 11.41 4.84
C TRP A 19 2.66 11.03 3.82
N ARG A 20 1.42 11.55 3.93
CA ARG A 20 0.32 11.12 3.07
C ARG A 20 0.22 12.02 1.84
N PRO A 21 0.36 11.47 0.62
CA PRO A 21 0.27 12.28 -0.60
C PRO A 21 -1.16 12.76 -0.85
N ALA A 22 -1.30 13.95 -1.44
CA ALA A 22 -2.59 14.55 -1.78
C ALA A 22 -3.27 13.90 -2.99
N HIS A 23 -2.53 13.16 -3.80
CA HIS A 23 -3.03 12.49 -5.01
C HIS A 23 -2.35 11.14 -5.22
N ALA A 24 -3.01 10.24 -5.95
CA ALA A 24 -2.41 8.98 -6.38
C ALA A 24 -1.48 9.21 -7.58
N TYR A 25 -0.30 8.61 -7.57
CA TYR A 25 0.61 8.64 -8.69
C TYR A 25 0.15 7.72 -9.82
N VAL A 26 0.03 8.29 -11.01
CA VAL A 26 -0.27 7.58 -12.26
C VAL A 26 0.68 8.11 -13.33
N PRO A 27 1.59 7.27 -13.85
CA PRO A 27 2.58 7.71 -14.83
C PRO A 27 1.97 8.41 -16.04
N GLY A 28 2.49 9.61 -16.34
CA GLY A 28 2.01 10.46 -17.43
C GLY A 28 0.68 11.17 -17.18
N ARG A 29 0.10 11.07 -15.98
CA ARG A 29 -1.15 11.76 -15.61
C ARG A 29 -1.02 12.64 -14.37
N THR A 30 -0.33 12.17 -13.35
CA THR A 30 -0.10 12.94 -12.11
C THR A 30 1.38 13.06 -11.81
N PRO A 31 1.82 14.14 -11.15
CA PRO A 31 3.22 14.32 -10.78
C PRO A 31 3.64 13.25 -9.77
N ARG A 32 4.91 12.83 -9.84
CA ARG A 32 5.48 11.89 -8.89
C ARG A 32 5.67 12.58 -7.54
N HIS A 33 5.53 11.80 -6.47
CA HIS A 33 5.90 12.23 -5.11
C HIS A 33 7.42 12.38 -4.98
N GLY A 34 7.87 13.10 -3.96
CA GLY A 34 9.30 13.16 -3.64
C GLY A 34 9.85 11.77 -3.29
N ASP A 35 11.09 11.50 -3.67
CA ASP A 35 11.69 10.16 -3.60
C ASP A 35 11.74 9.57 -2.18
N THR A 36 11.79 10.43 -1.15
CA THR A 36 11.91 10.04 0.26
C THR A 36 10.60 10.12 1.04
N LEU A 37 9.46 10.41 0.38
CA LEU A 37 8.18 10.64 1.06
C LEU A 37 7.80 9.49 2.00
N PHE A 38 8.11 8.25 1.61
CA PHE A 38 7.73 7.06 2.35
C PHE A 38 8.84 6.49 3.24
N ASP A 39 10.04 7.07 3.27
CA ASP A 39 11.17 6.56 4.05
C ASP A 39 10.83 6.38 5.55
N PRO A 40 10.15 7.34 6.22
CA PRO A 40 9.77 7.16 7.62
C PRO A 40 8.84 5.96 7.85
N ILE A 41 7.97 5.66 6.88
CA ILE A 41 7.04 4.53 6.97
C ILE A 41 7.75 3.22 6.65
N LYS A 42 8.59 3.19 5.60
CA LYS A 42 9.40 2.03 5.23
C LYS A 42 10.36 1.64 6.37
N ALA A 43 10.85 2.61 7.13
CA ALA A 43 11.68 2.38 8.33
C ALA A 43 10.94 1.68 9.48
N THR A 44 9.60 1.58 9.44
CA THR A 44 8.82 0.85 10.45
C THR A 44 8.77 -0.67 10.22
N VAL A 45 9.31 -1.16 9.10
CA VAL A 45 9.32 -2.60 8.79
C VAL A 45 10.24 -3.32 9.79
N PRO A 46 9.72 -4.21 10.66
CA PRO A 46 10.54 -4.95 11.59
C PRO A 46 11.35 -6.03 10.86
N ALA A 47 12.48 -6.42 11.47
CA ALA A 47 13.23 -7.59 11.03
C ALA A 47 12.50 -8.91 11.36
N ASP A 48 11.69 -8.91 12.42
CA ASP A 48 10.87 -10.06 12.80
C ASP A 48 9.60 -10.14 11.92
N ILE A 49 9.47 -11.27 11.23
CA ILE A 49 8.34 -11.57 10.33
C ILE A 49 7.02 -11.61 11.10
N ALA A 50 7.03 -12.06 12.36
CA ALA A 50 5.82 -12.13 13.18
C ALA A 50 5.24 -10.74 13.50
N ALA A 51 6.08 -9.70 13.52
CA ALA A 51 5.69 -8.33 13.79
C ALA A 51 5.32 -7.52 12.53
N LEU A 52 5.54 -8.06 11.33
CA LEU A 52 5.20 -7.40 10.06
C LEU A 52 3.74 -6.91 9.99
N PRO A 53 2.72 -7.67 10.46
CA PRO A 53 1.32 -7.23 10.41
C PRO A 53 1.05 -5.92 11.16
N ASP A 54 1.86 -5.62 12.19
CA ASP A 54 1.69 -4.42 13.01
C ASP A 54 2.46 -3.22 12.45
N SER A 55 3.39 -3.46 11.51
CA SER A 55 4.17 -2.40 10.85
C SER A 55 3.27 -1.40 10.11
N GLN A 56 3.68 -0.13 10.09
CA GLN A 56 2.92 0.91 9.39
C GLN A 56 2.99 0.69 7.87
N ALA A 57 4.13 0.24 7.34
CA ALA A 57 4.29 -0.07 5.93
C ALA A 57 3.28 -1.11 5.43
N TRP A 58 3.04 -2.17 6.22
CA TRP A 58 2.03 -3.18 5.89
C TRP A 58 0.62 -2.60 5.89
N ARG A 59 0.20 -1.99 7.02
CA ARG A 59 -1.18 -1.49 7.18
C ARG A 59 -1.52 -0.38 6.20
N VAL A 60 -0.65 0.63 6.08
CA VAL A 60 -0.87 1.75 5.14
C VAL A 60 -0.79 1.29 3.68
N GLY A 61 0.08 0.32 3.36
CA GLY A 61 0.15 -0.27 2.03
C GLY A 61 -1.16 -0.96 1.62
N LEU A 62 -1.79 -1.69 2.55
CA LEU A 62 -3.11 -2.29 2.35
C LEU A 62 -4.22 -1.23 2.22
N ASP A 63 -4.20 -0.18 3.04
CA ASP A 63 -5.17 0.91 2.95
C ASP A 63 -5.10 1.60 1.57
N PHE A 64 -3.90 1.97 1.12
CA PHE A 64 -3.68 2.57 -0.19
C PHE A 64 -4.17 1.70 -1.35
N LEU A 65 -4.05 0.38 -1.23
CA LEU A 65 -4.58 -0.54 -2.22
C LEU A 65 -6.09 -0.41 -2.37
N THR A 66 -6.82 -0.26 -1.24
CA THR A 66 -8.27 -0.10 -1.24
C THR A 66 -8.74 1.27 -1.71
N GLU A 67 -7.92 2.30 -1.49
CA GLU A 67 -8.19 3.69 -1.91
C GLU A 67 -7.76 3.99 -3.35
N GLY A 68 -7.10 3.06 -4.02
CA GLY A 68 -6.63 3.22 -5.39
C GLY A 68 -5.31 3.99 -5.53
N TYR A 69 -4.56 4.16 -4.45
CA TYR A 69 -3.18 4.66 -4.44
C TYR A 69 -2.22 3.50 -4.76
N PHE A 70 -2.38 2.94 -5.95
CA PHE A 70 -1.79 1.66 -6.31
C PHE A 70 -0.26 1.68 -6.39
N TRP A 71 0.33 2.80 -6.81
CA TRP A 71 1.77 2.92 -6.85
C TRP A 71 2.35 3.07 -5.45
N GLU A 72 1.70 3.84 -4.59
CA GLU A 72 2.07 4.05 -3.20
C GLU A 72 1.96 2.75 -2.40
N ALA A 73 0.90 1.98 -2.63
CA ALA A 73 0.74 0.64 -2.08
C ALA A 73 1.92 -0.26 -2.49
N HIS A 74 2.30 -0.25 -3.77
CA HIS A 74 3.48 -1.00 -4.25
C HIS A 74 4.73 -0.59 -3.48
N GLU A 75 5.03 0.71 -3.40
CA GLU A 75 6.24 1.22 -2.74
C GLU A 75 6.36 0.78 -1.29
N LEU A 76 5.27 0.88 -0.52
CA LEU A 76 5.28 0.46 0.88
C LEU A 76 5.39 -1.06 1.02
N LEU A 77 4.61 -1.81 0.24
CA LEU A 77 4.59 -3.27 0.33
C LEU A 77 5.86 -3.93 -0.20
N GLU A 78 6.61 -3.28 -1.11
CA GLU A 78 7.93 -3.77 -1.54
C GLU A 78 8.91 -3.85 -0.38
N SER A 79 8.90 -2.87 0.53
CA SER A 79 9.76 -2.89 1.73
C SER A 79 9.46 -4.09 2.64
N VAL A 80 8.18 -4.47 2.78
CA VAL A 80 7.75 -5.67 3.50
C VAL A 80 8.18 -6.94 2.74
N TRP A 81 8.03 -6.96 1.41
CA TRP A 81 8.43 -8.10 0.58
C TRP A 81 9.93 -8.39 0.67
N MET A 82 10.75 -7.34 0.73
CA MET A 82 12.21 -7.47 0.78
C MET A 82 12.68 -8.24 2.02
N VAL A 83 12.06 -8.02 3.17
CA VAL A 83 12.45 -8.67 4.43
C VAL A 83 11.86 -10.08 4.59
N CYS A 84 10.79 -10.43 3.88
CA CYS A 84 10.24 -11.79 3.94
C CYS A 84 11.24 -12.85 3.45
N PRO A 85 11.38 -14.01 4.11
CA PRO A 85 12.35 -15.02 3.70
C PRO A 85 12.10 -15.53 2.27
N PRO A 86 13.17 -15.87 1.51
CA PRO A 86 13.02 -16.47 0.20
C PRO A 86 12.13 -17.72 0.23
N ASN A 87 11.26 -17.87 -0.78
CA ASN A 87 10.33 -18.99 -0.92
C ASN A 87 9.29 -19.17 0.22
N SER A 88 9.15 -18.20 1.14
CA SER A 88 8.16 -18.27 2.22
C SER A 88 6.74 -17.97 1.74
N ALA A 89 5.76 -18.39 2.53
CA ALA A 89 4.34 -18.12 2.27
C ALA A 89 4.05 -16.60 2.36
N GLU A 90 4.67 -15.90 3.31
CA GLU A 90 4.60 -14.45 3.48
C GLU A 90 5.13 -13.74 2.24
N ARG A 91 6.33 -14.12 1.75
CA ARG A 91 6.92 -13.50 0.57
C ARG A 91 6.02 -13.66 -0.66
N ARG A 92 5.40 -14.83 -0.83
CA ARG A 92 4.42 -15.10 -1.90
C ARG A 92 3.15 -14.28 -1.74
N LEU A 93 2.65 -14.13 -0.51
CA LEU A 93 1.47 -13.34 -0.21
C LEU A 93 1.70 -11.86 -0.52
N VAL A 94 2.78 -11.27 -0.01
CA VAL A 94 3.11 -9.87 -0.26
C VAL A 94 3.30 -9.63 -1.76
N GLN A 95 3.98 -10.56 -2.45
CA GLN A 95 4.12 -10.49 -3.91
C GLN A 95 2.76 -10.52 -4.62
N ALA A 96 1.80 -11.35 -4.19
CA ALA A 96 0.45 -11.37 -4.75
C ALA A 96 -0.23 -9.99 -4.63
N ILE A 97 -0.12 -9.37 -3.45
CA ILE A 97 -0.74 -8.06 -3.16
C ILE A 97 -0.09 -6.94 -3.98
N ILE A 98 1.24 -6.95 -4.12
CA ILE A 98 1.96 -6.03 -5.02
C ILE A 98 1.49 -6.21 -6.47
N GLN A 99 1.21 -7.45 -6.91
CA GLN A 99 0.70 -7.70 -8.25
C GLN A 99 -0.75 -7.22 -8.43
N TYR A 100 -1.59 -7.30 -7.40
CA TYR A 100 -2.90 -6.64 -7.39
C TYR A 100 -2.77 -5.11 -7.50
N ALA A 101 -1.82 -4.50 -6.77
CA ALA A 101 -1.54 -3.07 -6.87
C ALA A 101 -1.13 -2.69 -8.30
N ASN A 102 -0.18 -3.42 -8.88
CA ASN A 102 0.24 -3.22 -10.26
C ASN A 102 -0.91 -3.37 -11.25
N ALA A 103 -1.82 -4.33 -11.05
CA ALA A 103 -3.00 -4.50 -11.89
C ALA A 103 -3.92 -3.27 -11.83
N GLY A 104 -4.20 -2.77 -10.62
CA GLY A 104 -4.97 -1.54 -10.41
C GLY A 104 -4.33 -0.33 -11.09
N LEU A 105 -3.00 -0.18 -10.96
CA LEU A 105 -2.26 0.89 -11.62
C LEU A 105 -2.36 0.79 -13.15
N LYS A 106 -2.19 -0.41 -13.73
CA LYS A 106 -2.33 -0.61 -15.18
C LYS A 106 -3.73 -0.27 -15.67
N ARG A 107 -4.78 -0.50 -14.89
CA ARG A 107 -6.14 -0.03 -15.22
C ARG A 107 -6.22 1.50 -15.23
N LYS A 108 -5.68 2.18 -14.20
CA LYS A 108 -5.60 3.65 -14.17
C LYS A 108 -4.78 4.24 -15.32
N MET A 109 -3.90 3.45 -15.94
CA MET A 109 -3.13 3.82 -17.13
C MET A 109 -3.83 3.46 -18.46
N ASP A 110 -5.08 3.01 -18.44
CA ASP A 110 -5.84 2.49 -19.61
C ASP A 110 -5.14 1.32 -20.31
N ARG A 111 -4.56 0.40 -19.52
CA ARG A 111 -3.89 -0.83 -20.01
C ARG A 111 -4.59 -2.10 -19.49
N PRO A 112 -5.83 -2.39 -19.92
CA PRO A 112 -6.65 -3.48 -19.37
C PRO A 112 -6.05 -4.87 -19.59
N ALA A 113 -5.44 -5.15 -20.74
CA ALA A 113 -4.81 -6.44 -21.02
C ALA A 113 -3.65 -6.74 -20.05
N ALA A 114 -2.82 -5.74 -19.78
CA ALA A 114 -1.74 -5.86 -18.80
C ALA A 114 -2.29 -6.08 -17.38
N ALA A 115 -3.37 -5.39 -17.03
CA ALA A 115 -4.03 -5.59 -15.75
C ALA A 115 -4.59 -7.00 -15.58
N THR A 116 -5.28 -7.54 -16.59
CA THR A 116 -5.81 -8.92 -16.56
C THR A 116 -4.71 -9.95 -16.33
N ARG A 117 -3.57 -9.81 -17.02
CA ARG A 117 -2.41 -10.70 -16.81
C ARG A 117 -1.89 -10.63 -15.37
N LEU A 118 -1.81 -9.42 -14.81
CA LEU A 118 -1.32 -9.21 -13.44
C LEU A 118 -2.30 -9.77 -12.39
N LEU A 119 -3.61 -9.66 -12.63
CA LEU A 119 -4.63 -10.29 -11.78
C LEU A 119 -4.46 -11.81 -11.74
N GLY A 120 -4.32 -12.46 -12.90
CA GLY A 120 -4.10 -13.92 -12.94
C GLY A 120 -2.81 -14.35 -12.23
N LEU A 121 -1.73 -13.56 -12.34
CA LEU A 121 -0.50 -13.82 -11.61
C LEU A 121 -0.68 -13.63 -10.09
N ALA A 122 -1.37 -12.58 -9.66
CA ALA A 122 -1.67 -12.32 -8.26
C ALA A 122 -2.51 -13.45 -7.65
N GLU A 123 -3.53 -13.95 -8.37
CA GLU A 123 -4.34 -15.08 -7.95
C GLU A 123 -3.51 -16.36 -7.79
N GLY A 124 -2.62 -16.65 -8.73
CA GLY A 124 -1.72 -17.80 -8.66
C GLY A 124 -0.78 -17.72 -7.45
N LEU A 125 -0.18 -16.56 -7.22
CA LEU A 125 0.69 -16.31 -6.06
C LEU A 125 -0.07 -16.43 -4.72
N GLY A 126 -1.28 -15.89 -4.64
CA GLY A 126 -2.11 -16.00 -3.45
C GLY A 126 -2.52 -17.44 -3.15
N LYS A 127 -2.86 -18.22 -4.19
CA LYS A 127 -3.13 -19.66 -4.06
C LYS A 127 -1.90 -20.42 -3.55
N ASP A 128 -0.73 -20.14 -4.10
CA ASP A 128 0.55 -20.75 -3.67
C ASP A 128 0.88 -20.36 -2.21
N ALA A 129 0.73 -19.08 -1.84
CA ALA A 129 0.98 -18.60 -0.47
C ALA A 129 0.15 -19.37 0.57
N PHE A 130 -1.17 -19.43 0.40
CA PHE A 130 -2.07 -20.14 1.31
C PHE A 130 -2.01 -21.67 1.17
N GLY A 131 -1.40 -22.20 0.12
CA GLY A 131 -1.10 -23.64 0.00
C GLY A 131 0.15 -24.04 0.76
N ARG A 132 1.09 -23.11 0.95
CA ARG A 132 2.35 -23.30 1.71
C ARG A 132 2.20 -22.93 3.18
N GLY A 133 1.43 -21.88 3.46
CA GLY A 133 1.22 -21.37 4.81
C GLY A 133 0.00 -21.98 5.49
N GLY A 134 -0.40 -21.37 6.60
CA GLY A 134 -1.62 -21.69 7.34
C GLY A 134 -2.84 -20.89 6.88
N GLU A 135 -3.90 -20.92 7.68
CA GLU A 135 -5.14 -20.17 7.40
C GLU A 135 -4.98 -18.65 7.42
N VAL A 136 -4.01 -18.17 8.19
CA VAL A 136 -3.69 -16.74 8.36
C VAL A 136 -2.22 -16.55 8.04
N ILE A 137 -1.93 -15.62 7.12
CA ILE A 137 -0.57 -15.24 6.74
C ILE A 137 -0.52 -13.72 6.80
N LEU A 138 0.40 -13.17 7.61
CA LEU A 138 0.53 -11.73 7.86
C LEU A 138 -0.81 -11.04 8.26
N GLY A 139 -1.63 -11.73 9.06
CA GLY A 139 -2.93 -11.22 9.51
C GLY A 139 -4.05 -11.29 8.47
N LEU A 140 -3.79 -11.81 7.26
CA LEU A 140 -4.80 -11.96 6.20
C LEU A 140 -5.24 -13.41 6.03
N ARG A 141 -6.54 -13.57 5.73
CA ARG A 141 -7.14 -14.83 5.29
C ARG A 141 -7.35 -14.82 3.78
N ARG A 142 -7.65 -15.99 3.21
CA ARG A 142 -7.97 -16.13 1.78
C ARG A 142 -9.11 -15.20 1.34
N ASP A 143 -10.13 -15.03 2.18
CA ASP A 143 -11.28 -14.17 1.89
C ASP A 143 -10.91 -12.68 1.80
N ASP A 144 -9.89 -12.25 2.54
CA ASP A 144 -9.39 -10.88 2.44
C ASP A 144 -8.71 -10.64 1.10
N LEU A 145 -7.97 -11.64 0.58
CA LEU A 145 -7.42 -11.58 -0.77
C LEU A 145 -8.50 -11.54 -1.84
N VAL A 146 -9.59 -12.29 -1.67
CA VAL A 146 -10.74 -12.22 -2.58
C VAL A 146 -11.37 -10.83 -2.56
N ARG A 147 -11.49 -10.20 -1.38
CA ARG A 147 -12.00 -8.83 -1.25
C ARG A 147 -11.08 -7.83 -1.95
N ILE A 148 -9.77 -7.92 -1.72
CA ILE A 148 -8.75 -7.09 -2.39
C ILE A 148 -8.87 -7.24 -3.92
N ALA A 149 -8.90 -8.48 -4.41
CA ALA A 149 -9.00 -8.78 -5.83
C ALA A 149 -10.24 -8.13 -6.47
N LYS A 150 -11.38 -8.16 -5.77
CA LYS A 150 -12.61 -7.48 -6.21
C LYS A 150 -12.42 -5.96 -6.27
N THR A 151 -11.86 -5.35 -5.22
CA THR A 151 -11.65 -3.90 -5.17
C THR A 151 -10.78 -3.41 -6.32
N VAL A 152 -9.66 -4.09 -6.62
CA VAL A 152 -8.78 -3.71 -7.73
C VAL A 152 -9.36 -4.04 -9.11
N SER A 153 -10.36 -4.93 -9.15
CA SER A 153 -11.03 -5.38 -10.39
C SER A 153 -12.24 -4.53 -10.79
N VAL A 154 -12.68 -3.60 -9.95
CA VAL A 154 -13.72 -2.63 -10.32
C VAL A 154 -13.06 -1.41 -10.98
N PRO A 155 -13.52 -0.97 -12.17
CA PRO A 155 -13.10 0.32 -12.72
C PRO A 155 -13.44 1.42 -11.71
N GLN A 156 -12.42 2.09 -11.18
CA GLN A 156 -12.65 3.20 -10.27
C GLN A 156 -13.26 4.34 -11.08
N SER A 157 -14.46 4.78 -10.69
CA SER A 157 -15.13 5.93 -11.28
C SER A 157 -14.14 7.10 -11.30
N VAL A 158 -13.88 7.67 -12.46
CA VAL A 158 -13.16 8.95 -12.52
C VAL A 158 -14.06 9.94 -11.81
N ASN A 159 -13.71 10.31 -10.58
CA ASN A 159 -14.39 11.40 -9.91
C ASN A 159 -13.99 12.67 -10.67
N ARG A 160 -14.81 13.06 -11.65
CA ARG A 160 -14.76 14.37 -12.31
C ARG A 160 -15.27 15.41 -11.30
N SER A 161 -14.49 15.63 -10.25
CA SER A 161 -14.52 16.91 -9.54
C SER A 161 -13.31 17.68 -10.06
N ALA A 162 -13.35 18.94 -10.44
CA ALA A 162 -14.35 19.90 -10.87
C ALA A 162 -13.49 21.04 -11.45
N ILE A 163 -14.04 21.80 -12.37
CA ILE A 163 -13.42 22.96 -13.04
C ILE A 163 -12.93 23.99 -12.01
#